data_AF-X0WHV3-F1
#
_entry.id   AF-X0WHV3-F1
#
_cell.length_a   1.000
_cell.length_b   1.000
_cell.length_c   1.000
_cell.angle_alpha   90.00
_cell.angle_beta   90.00
_cell.angle_gamma   90.00
#
_symmetry.space_group_name_H-M   'P 1'
#
loop_
_entity.id
_entity.type
_entity.pdbx_description
1 polymer ?
#
loop_
_entity_poly.entity_id
_entity_poly.type
_entity_poly.pdbx_seq_one_letter_code
_entity_poly.pdbx_strand_id
1 'polypeptide(L)'
;QCIANNHPVFYITAPDLLDHLRSTFSPNSEMPYDEFFEQVRNTPLLILDDLGAQSSTPWAKEKLDQLLTHRFSNQLPTVIVSIVPVEELEERIRTRLIASNLCQIYAIDEETLGLFTSSWAPEFELQKGMTFDSFDWKRVNLPLEQRQNLEEAFRLALDFAKSPDGWLVFQGVNGCGKTHLAAAIINYRYQNKKPALFIVVPDFLDHLRSTFSPESKISYDQLFESVKGTPLLVLDDFGEQTTTPWAQEKLYQVINYRYNARLSTVIT
;
A
#
# COMPACT_ATOMS: atom_id res chain seq x y z
N GLN A 1 -8.03 -31.43 -4.84
CA GLN A 1 -8.36 -32.48 -5.83
C GLN A 1 -7.11 -33.19 -6.38
N CYS A 2 -6.04 -32.50 -6.78
CA CYS A 2 -4.81 -33.14 -7.30
C CYS A 2 -4.19 -34.19 -6.36
N ILE A 3 -4.03 -33.86 -5.07
CA ILE A 3 -3.50 -34.79 -4.05
C ILE A 3 -4.42 -36.02 -3.88
N ALA A 4 -5.74 -35.82 -3.92
CA ALA A 4 -6.72 -36.90 -3.82
C ALA A 4 -6.70 -37.84 -5.06
N ASN A 5 -6.23 -37.34 -6.21
CA ASN A 5 -6.08 -38.09 -7.46
C ASN A 5 -4.63 -38.57 -7.68
N ASN A 6 -3.77 -38.52 -6.65
CA ASN A 6 -2.37 -38.96 -6.71
C ASN A 6 -1.49 -38.21 -7.73
N HIS A 7 -1.86 -36.98 -8.10
CA HIS A 7 -1.00 -36.11 -8.89
C HIS A 7 0.01 -35.40 -7.97
N PRO A 8 1.32 -35.55 -8.20
CA PRO A 8 2.33 -34.90 -7.38
C PRO A 8 2.23 -33.38 -7.54
N VAL A 9 2.10 -32.68 -6.42
CA VAL A 9 2.06 -31.22 -6.34
C VAL A 9 3.24 -30.78 -5.49
N PHE A 10 4.01 -29.82 -5.99
CA PHE A 10 5.08 -29.18 -5.24
C PHE A 10 4.64 -27.78 -4.86
N TYR A 11 4.49 -27.53 -3.57
CA TYR A 11 4.17 -26.22 -3.02
C TYR A 11 5.41 -25.67 -2.32
N ILE A 12 5.78 -24.44 -2.62
CA ILE A 12 6.88 -23.75 -1.96
C ILE A 12 6.66 -22.24 -2.03
N THR A 13 7.01 -21.52 -0.96
CA THR A 13 7.08 -20.06 -1.04
C THR A 13 8.30 -19.68 -1.84
N ALA A 14 8.24 -18.56 -2.54
CA ALA A 14 9.35 -18.10 -3.34
C ALA A 14 10.61 -17.84 -2.46
N PRO A 15 10.52 -17.28 -1.23
CA PRO A 15 11.67 -17.16 -0.32
C PRO A 15 12.28 -18.51 0.09
N ASP A 16 11.45 -19.47 0.49
CA ASP A 16 11.93 -20.80 0.91
C ASP A 16 12.64 -21.50 -0.25
N LEU A 17 12.10 -21.39 -1.48
CA LEU A 17 12.75 -21.93 -2.68
C LEU A 17 14.16 -21.39 -2.84
N LEU A 18 14.34 -20.07 -2.71
CA LEU A 18 15.64 -19.43 -2.84
C LEU A 18 16.58 -19.82 -1.70
N ASP A 19 16.08 -19.94 -0.47
CA ASP A 19 16.90 -20.38 0.66
C ASP A 19 17.34 -21.85 0.53
N HIS A 20 16.46 -22.73 0.05
CA HIS A 20 16.82 -24.12 -0.28
C HIS A 20 17.84 -24.20 -1.42
N LEU A 21 17.65 -23.39 -2.47
CA LEU A 21 18.64 -23.28 -3.54
C LEU A 21 19.97 -22.71 -3.02
N ARG A 22 19.95 -21.84 -2.01
CA ARG A 22 21.17 -21.31 -1.40
C ARG A 22 21.86 -22.32 -0.49
N SER A 23 21.11 -23.10 0.29
CA SER A 23 21.64 -24.09 1.22
C SER A 23 22.34 -25.24 0.51
N THR A 24 21.88 -25.62 -0.69
CA THR A 24 22.48 -26.68 -1.51
C THR A 24 23.86 -26.35 -2.08
N PHE A 25 24.31 -25.09 -2.02
CA PHE A 25 25.72 -24.73 -2.30
C PHE A 25 26.69 -25.10 -1.18
N SER A 26 26.19 -25.50 -0.01
CA SER A 26 27.03 -25.94 1.09
C SER A 26 27.58 -27.35 0.82
N PRO A 27 28.87 -27.62 1.08
CA PRO A 27 29.51 -28.90 0.74
C PRO A 27 28.96 -30.11 1.51
N ASN A 28 28.12 -29.90 2.54
CA ASN A 28 27.47 -30.94 3.34
C ASN A 28 25.97 -31.11 3.01
N SER A 29 25.50 -30.61 1.87
CA SER A 29 24.10 -30.76 1.45
C SER A 29 23.76 -32.22 1.14
N GLU A 30 22.67 -32.75 1.71
CA GLU A 30 22.17 -34.10 1.42
C GLU A 30 21.68 -34.25 -0.03
N MET A 31 21.29 -33.14 -0.68
CA MET A 31 20.85 -33.11 -2.09
C MET A 31 21.67 -32.07 -2.88
N PRO A 32 22.25 -32.43 -4.04
CA PRO A 32 22.93 -31.48 -4.91
C PRO A 32 21.98 -30.40 -5.45
N TYR A 33 22.49 -29.18 -5.61
CA TYR A 33 21.76 -28.04 -6.18
C TYR A 33 21.06 -28.38 -7.49
N ASP A 34 21.78 -29.02 -8.42
CA ASP A 34 21.27 -29.33 -9.76
C ASP A 34 20.08 -30.30 -9.72
N GLU A 35 20.11 -31.26 -8.80
CA GLU A 35 19.05 -32.26 -8.65
C GLU A 35 17.77 -31.63 -8.10
N PHE A 36 17.88 -30.84 -7.03
CA PHE A 36 16.74 -30.12 -6.46
C PHE A 36 16.13 -29.14 -7.47
N PHE A 37 16.97 -28.36 -8.16
CA PHE A 37 16.46 -27.37 -9.12
C PHE A 37 15.83 -28.02 -10.36
N GLU A 38 16.33 -29.15 -10.83
CA GLU A 38 15.66 -29.95 -11.87
C GLU A 38 14.33 -30.54 -11.39
N GLN A 39 14.25 -31.01 -10.14
CA GLN A 39 13.02 -31.52 -9.56
C GLN A 39 11.93 -30.44 -9.53
N VAL A 40 12.25 -29.24 -9.05
CA VAL A 40 11.33 -28.10 -9.02
C VAL A 40 10.93 -27.67 -10.44
N ARG A 41 11.89 -27.64 -11.38
CA ARG A 41 11.62 -27.28 -12.78
C ARG A 41 10.66 -28.24 -13.47
N ASN A 42 10.75 -29.54 -13.19
CA ASN A 42 10.00 -30.58 -13.91
C ASN A 42 8.81 -31.15 -13.14
N THR A 43 8.51 -30.63 -11.94
CA THR A 43 7.34 -31.11 -11.18
C THR A 43 6.04 -30.93 -11.98
N PRO A 44 5.12 -31.92 -11.99
CA PRO A 44 3.89 -31.87 -12.78
C PRO A 44 2.96 -30.69 -12.43
N LEU A 45 2.93 -30.26 -11.17
CA LEU A 45 2.26 -29.03 -10.74
C LEU A 45 3.13 -28.31 -9.71
N LEU A 46 3.52 -27.08 -10.05
CA LEU A 46 4.21 -26.17 -9.13
C LEU A 46 3.22 -25.13 -8.61
N ILE A 47 3.16 -24.96 -7.30
CA ILE A 47 2.51 -23.81 -6.66
C ILE A 47 3.63 -22.97 -6.04
N LEU A 48 3.79 -21.77 -6.57
CA LEU A 48 4.78 -20.81 -6.12
C LEU A 48 4.07 -19.67 -5.41
N ASP A 49 4.22 -19.61 -4.09
CA ASP A 49 3.58 -18.60 -3.26
C ASP A 49 4.51 -17.39 -3.01
N ASP A 50 3.96 -16.24 -2.63
CA ASP A 50 4.68 -15.02 -2.26
C ASP A 50 5.65 -14.48 -3.34
N LEU A 51 5.30 -14.63 -4.62
CA LEU A 51 6.09 -14.05 -5.70
C LEU A 51 6.01 -12.52 -5.64
N GLY A 52 7.12 -11.87 -5.29
CA GLY A 52 7.20 -10.41 -5.13
C GLY A 52 7.65 -9.94 -3.73
N ALA A 53 7.53 -10.77 -2.69
CA ALA A 53 8.07 -10.49 -1.34
C ALA A 53 9.61 -10.67 -1.22
N GLN A 54 10.24 -11.06 -2.33
CA GLN A 54 11.58 -11.61 -2.37
C GLN A 54 12.67 -10.54 -2.33
N SER A 55 13.79 -10.85 -1.66
CA SER A 55 14.98 -10.00 -1.70
C SER A 55 15.48 -9.83 -3.14
N SER A 56 15.67 -8.57 -3.55
CA SER A 56 15.97 -8.10 -4.91
C SER A 56 17.38 -8.44 -5.43
N THR A 57 17.99 -9.52 -4.92
CA THR A 57 19.32 -9.93 -5.37
C THR A 57 19.29 -10.33 -6.84
N PRO A 58 20.32 -9.97 -7.64
CA PRO A 58 20.40 -10.39 -9.04
C PRO A 58 20.30 -11.91 -9.21
N TRP A 59 20.85 -12.68 -8.26
CA TRP A 59 20.79 -14.13 -8.24
C TRP A 59 19.35 -14.65 -8.08
N ALA A 60 18.60 -14.10 -7.11
CA ALA A 60 17.20 -14.48 -6.89
C ALA A 60 16.35 -14.26 -8.16
N LYS A 61 16.51 -13.08 -8.77
CA LYS A 61 15.83 -12.73 -10.03
C LYS A 61 16.19 -13.68 -11.16
N GLU A 62 17.48 -13.96 -11.33
CA GLU A 62 17.96 -14.89 -12.35
C GLU A 62 17.39 -16.30 -12.17
N LYS A 63 17.32 -16.81 -10.93
CA LYS A 63 16.80 -18.16 -10.66
C LYS A 63 15.29 -18.28 -10.84
N LEU A 64 14.53 -17.27 -10.41
CA LEU A 64 13.10 -17.21 -10.69
C LEU A 64 12.83 -17.08 -12.19
N ASP A 65 13.59 -16.24 -12.90
CA ASP A 65 13.48 -16.12 -14.36
C ASP A 65 13.79 -17.47 -15.04
N GLN A 66 14.87 -18.17 -14.67
CA GLN A 66 15.21 -19.50 -15.21
C GLN A 66 14.08 -20.52 -14.99
N LEU A 67 13.55 -20.60 -13.76
CA LEU A 67 12.46 -21.52 -13.41
C LEU A 67 11.20 -21.22 -14.21
N LEU A 68 10.75 -19.97 -14.21
CA LEU A 68 9.53 -19.55 -14.90
C LEU A 68 9.68 -19.66 -16.41
N THR A 69 10.86 -19.33 -16.98
CA THR A 69 11.15 -19.53 -18.40
C THR A 69 11.00 -20.99 -18.80
N HIS A 70 11.64 -21.89 -18.05
CA HIS A 70 11.62 -23.32 -18.35
C HIS A 70 10.21 -23.89 -18.33
N ARG A 71 9.46 -23.59 -17.26
CA ARG A 71 8.09 -24.10 -17.11
C ARG A 71 7.14 -23.51 -18.15
N PHE A 72 7.30 -22.23 -18.47
CA PHE A 72 6.55 -21.56 -19.54
C PHE A 72 6.81 -22.21 -20.90
N SER A 73 8.08 -22.42 -21.24
CA SER A 73 8.50 -22.95 -22.55
C SER A 73 8.03 -24.40 -22.75
N ASN A 74 7.97 -25.17 -21.66
CA ASN A 74 7.49 -26.56 -21.66
C ASN A 74 5.98 -26.68 -21.33
N GLN A 75 5.25 -25.56 -21.21
CA GLN A 75 3.82 -25.53 -20.88
C GLN A 75 3.45 -26.32 -19.61
N LEU A 76 4.35 -26.31 -18.61
CA LEU A 76 4.15 -27.04 -17.36
C LEU A 76 3.19 -26.28 -16.42
N PRO A 77 2.16 -26.95 -15.87
CA PRO A 77 1.18 -26.33 -14.98
C PRO A 77 1.84 -25.63 -13.79
N THR A 78 1.59 -24.33 -13.66
CA THR A 78 2.19 -23.51 -12.61
C THR A 78 1.13 -22.55 -12.06
N VAL A 79 0.93 -22.59 -10.75
CA VAL A 79 0.11 -21.60 -10.03
C VAL A 79 1.07 -20.63 -9.36
N ILE A 80 0.88 -19.34 -9.60
CA ILE A 80 1.68 -18.29 -9.00
C ILE A 80 0.73 -17.44 -8.16
N VAL A 81 1.06 -17.28 -6.89
CA VAL A 81 0.43 -16.31 -6.01
C VAL A 81 1.43 -15.16 -5.84
N SER A 82 0.98 -13.95 -6.15
CA SER A 82 1.81 -12.75 -6.09
C SER A 82 1.20 -11.74 -5.13
N ILE A 83 2.05 -11.10 -4.36
CA ILE A 83 1.67 -10.03 -3.43
C ILE A 83 1.53 -8.69 -4.17
N VAL A 84 2.16 -8.56 -5.34
CA VAL A 84 2.11 -7.35 -6.17
C VAL A 84 1.33 -7.61 -7.46
N PRO A 85 0.71 -6.58 -8.06
CA PRO A 85 0.12 -6.70 -9.39
C PRO A 85 1.12 -7.21 -10.43
N VAL A 86 0.63 -7.94 -11.44
CA VAL A 86 1.48 -8.49 -12.51
C VAL A 86 2.22 -7.38 -13.28
N GLU A 87 1.65 -6.19 -13.32
CA GLU A 87 2.21 -4.99 -13.93
C GLU A 87 3.47 -4.47 -13.22
N GLU A 88 3.60 -4.75 -11.92
CA GLU A 88 4.74 -4.35 -11.08
C GLU A 88 5.85 -5.40 -11.06
N LEU A 89 5.59 -6.60 -11.61
CA LEU A 89 6.62 -7.62 -11.75
C LEU A 89 7.69 -7.17 -12.75
N GLU A 90 8.88 -7.75 -12.61
CA GLU A 90 10.02 -7.51 -13.51
C GLU A 90 9.62 -7.71 -14.98
N GLU A 91 10.09 -6.81 -15.85
CA GLU A 91 9.69 -6.71 -17.26
C GLU A 91 9.70 -8.06 -18.01
N ARG A 92 10.69 -8.92 -17.75
CA ARG A 92 10.79 -10.26 -18.35
C ARG A 92 9.69 -11.20 -17.91
N ILE A 93 9.38 -11.23 -16.62
CA ILE A 93 8.33 -12.07 -16.05
C ILE A 93 6.96 -11.52 -16.49
N ARG A 94 6.77 -10.21 -16.35
CA ARG A 94 5.57 -9.49 -16.79
C ARG A 94 5.22 -9.76 -18.24
N THR A 95 6.19 -9.62 -19.16
CA THR A 95 5.95 -9.82 -20.60
C THR A 95 5.46 -11.23 -20.89
N ARG A 96 5.98 -12.26 -20.20
CA ARG A 96 5.55 -13.65 -20.41
C ARG A 96 4.17 -13.93 -19.84
N LEU A 97 3.89 -13.42 -18.64
CA LEU A 97 2.60 -13.60 -17.99
C LEU A 97 1.47 -12.87 -18.74
N ILE A 98 1.73 -11.67 -19.26
CA ILE A 98 0.73 -10.85 -19.98
C ILE A 98 0.56 -11.29 -21.45
N ALA A 99 1.65 -11.63 -22.15
CA ALA A 99 1.60 -11.82 -23.60
C ALA A 99 1.12 -13.20 -24.06
N SER A 100 0.88 -14.15 -23.15
CA SER A 100 0.58 -15.53 -23.53
C SER A 100 -0.89 -15.90 -23.36
N ASN A 101 -1.42 -16.66 -24.32
CA ASN A 101 -2.70 -17.35 -24.22
C ASN A 101 -2.67 -18.56 -23.24
N LEU A 102 -1.54 -18.79 -22.57
CA LEU A 102 -1.31 -19.90 -21.65
C LEU A 102 -1.53 -19.50 -20.18
N CYS A 103 -1.54 -18.19 -19.88
CA CYS A 103 -1.72 -17.67 -18.53
C CYS A 103 -3.17 -17.19 -18.32
N GLN A 104 -3.78 -17.65 -17.24
CA GLN A 104 -5.02 -17.06 -16.73
C GLN A 104 -4.70 -16.27 -15.48
N ILE A 105 -4.88 -14.95 -15.53
CA ILE A 105 -4.62 -14.05 -14.41
C ILE A 105 -5.98 -13.76 -13.76
N TYR A 106 -6.11 -14.12 -12.49
CA TYR A 106 -7.27 -13.79 -11.68
C TYR A 106 -6.80 -12.92 -10.52
N ALA A 107 -7.29 -11.68 -10.48
CA ALA A 107 -7.23 -10.89 -9.27
C ALA A 107 -8.30 -11.44 -8.31
N ILE A 108 -7.85 -12.10 -7.24
CA ILE A 108 -8.73 -12.49 -6.14
C ILE A 108 -8.79 -11.28 -5.22
N ASP A 109 -9.60 -10.29 -5.60
CA ASP A 109 -9.86 -9.11 -4.79
C ASP A 109 -10.67 -9.52 -3.54
N GLU A 110 -9.99 -9.61 -2.40
CA GLU A 110 -10.51 -8.96 -1.19
C GLU A 110 -9.73 -7.66 -1.05
N GLU A 111 -10.38 -6.54 -1.40
CA GLU A 111 -9.90 -5.18 -1.19
C GLU A 111 -8.41 -4.95 -1.46
N THR A 112 -8.07 -4.87 -2.75
CA THR A 112 -6.95 -4.09 -3.32
C THR A 112 -6.07 -3.42 -2.25
N LEU A 113 -5.04 -4.15 -1.78
CA LEU A 113 -3.91 -3.62 -1.05
C LEU A 113 -3.06 -2.83 -2.07
N GLY A 114 -3.61 -1.70 -2.49
CA GLY A 114 -3.21 -0.94 -3.67
C GLY A 114 -3.75 0.47 -3.60
N LEU A 115 -3.06 1.27 -2.80
CA LEU A 115 -2.87 2.70 -2.92
C LEU A 115 -3.94 3.63 -2.34
N PHE A 116 -5.25 3.40 -2.40
CA PHE A 116 -6.23 4.28 -1.69
C PHE A 116 -7.35 3.48 -1.03
N THR A 117 -7.30 3.39 0.30
CA THR A 117 -8.39 2.83 1.10
C THR A 117 -9.67 3.63 0.88
N SER A 118 -10.81 2.95 0.76
CA SER A 118 -12.14 3.59 0.84
C SER A 118 -12.81 3.32 2.20
N SER A 119 -12.00 2.87 3.17
CA SER A 119 -12.40 2.50 4.52
C SER A 119 -11.32 2.94 5.51
N TRP A 120 -11.68 3.01 6.79
CA TRP A 120 -10.77 3.35 7.87
C TRP A 120 -9.97 2.14 8.32
N ALA A 121 -8.71 2.36 8.69
CA ALA A 121 -7.93 1.38 9.43
C ALA A 121 -8.47 1.25 10.88
N PRO A 122 -8.27 0.10 11.55
CA PRO A 122 -8.81 -0.15 12.90
C PRO A 122 -8.37 0.87 13.97
N GLU A 123 -7.21 1.49 13.80
CA GLU A 123 -6.70 2.55 14.70
C GLU A 123 -7.52 3.86 14.66
N PHE A 124 -8.37 4.05 13.64
CA PHE A 124 -9.16 5.28 13.44
C PHE A 124 -10.64 5.17 13.86
N GLU A 125 -10.97 4.32 14.85
CA GLU A 125 -12.35 4.15 15.32
C GLU A 125 -13.00 5.47 15.81
N LEU A 126 -12.21 6.43 16.33
CA LEU A 126 -12.73 7.75 16.70
C LEU A 126 -13.13 8.57 15.46
N GLN A 127 -12.25 8.66 14.46
CA GLN A 127 -12.45 9.44 13.23
C GLN A 127 -13.60 8.88 12.38
N LYS A 128 -13.85 7.58 12.45
CA LYS A 128 -15.01 6.93 11.81
C LYS A 128 -16.35 7.50 12.27
N GLY A 129 -16.45 7.98 13.52
CA GLY A 129 -17.64 8.65 14.06
C GLY A 129 -17.71 10.16 13.79
N MET A 130 -16.63 10.77 13.28
CA MET A 130 -16.54 12.20 13.01
C MET A 130 -17.11 12.52 11.62
N THR A 131 -18.44 12.67 11.53
CA THR A 131 -19.16 12.97 10.29
C THR A 131 -19.61 14.42 10.26
N PHE A 132 -20.07 14.90 9.11
CA PHE A 132 -20.72 16.22 9.02
C PHE A 132 -21.99 16.28 9.88
N ASP A 133 -22.71 15.16 10.03
CA ASP A 133 -23.93 15.10 10.84
C ASP A 133 -23.63 15.14 12.35
N SER A 134 -22.51 14.57 12.80
CA SER A 134 -22.09 14.60 14.20
C SER A 134 -21.36 15.88 14.60
N PHE A 135 -21.07 16.77 13.64
CA PHE A 135 -20.38 18.02 13.91
C PHE A 135 -21.35 19.12 14.40
N ASP A 136 -21.22 19.50 15.68
CA ASP A 136 -21.95 20.65 16.20
C ASP A 136 -21.28 21.97 15.78
N TRP A 137 -21.68 22.48 14.61
CA TRP A 137 -21.30 23.81 14.14
C TRP A 137 -22.13 24.94 14.78
N LYS A 138 -23.21 24.62 15.52
CA LYS A 138 -24.13 25.59 16.13
C LYS A 138 -23.82 25.91 17.58
N ARG A 139 -22.61 25.56 18.08
CA ARG A 139 -22.16 25.76 19.47
C ARG A 139 -22.61 27.11 20.02
N VAL A 140 -23.69 27.07 20.81
CA VAL A 140 -24.40 28.26 21.28
C VAL A 140 -23.53 29.10 22.23
N ASN A 141 -22.56 28.45 22.88
CA ASN A 141 -21.66 29.04 23.86
C ASN A 141 -20.47 29.83 23.27
N LEU A 142 -20.35 29.91 21.93
CA LEU A 142 -19.28 30.67 21.29
C LEU A 142 -19.71 32.12 21.00
N PRO A 143 -18.77 33.08 20.97
CA PRO A 143 -18.99 34.41 20.40
C PRO A 143 -19.54 34.35 18.97
N LEU A 144 -20.30 35.37 18.55
CA LEU A 144 -20.96 35.42 17.24
C LEU A 144 -19.96 35.21 16.08
N GLU A 145 -18.81 35.86 16.14
CA GLU A 145 -17.76 35.80 15.12
C GLU A 145 -17.17 34.38 14.98
N GLN A 146 -16.95 33.69 16.11
CA GLN A 146 -16.46 32.31 16.11
C GLN A 146 -17.51 31.34 15.58
N ARG A 147 -18.80 31.58 15.83
CA ARG A 147 -19.89 30.78 15.25
C ARG A 147 -19.96 30.95 13.73
N GLN A 148 -19.88 32.17 13.23
CA GLN A 148 -19.89 32.45 11.80
C GLN A 148 -18.69 31.80 11.10
N ASN A 149 -17.49 31.91 11.70
CA ASN A 149 -16.30 31.24 11.18
C ASN A 149 -16.45 29.72 11.16
N LEU A 150 -17.04 29.12 12.19
CA LEU A 150 -17.26 27.66 12.27
C LEU A 150 -18.28 27.18 11.23
N GLU A 151 -19.36 27.94 11.02
CA GLU A 151 -20.36 27.67 9.97
C GLU A 151 -19.74 27.76 8.57
N GLU A 152 -18.90 28.77 8.32
CA GLU A 152 -18.18 28.92 7.07
C GLU A 152 -17.18 27.77 6.84
N ALA A 153 -16.40 27.41 7.87
CA ALA A 153 -15.48 26.29 7.81
C ALA A 153 -16.20 24.96 7.54
N PHE A 154 -17.36 24.73 8.18
CA PHE A 154 -18.21 23.58 7.91
C PHE A 154 -18.69 23.53 6.46
N ARG A 155 -19.17 24.66 5.94
CA ARG A 155 -19.65 24.75 4.55
C ARG A 155 -18.52 24.48 3.55
N LEU A 156 -17.37 25.12 3.75
CA LEU A 156 -16.19 24.92 2.90
C LEU A 156 -15.73 23.46 2.93
N ALA A 157 -15.70 22.83 4.11
CA ALA A 157 -15.36 21.42 4.25
C ALA A 157 -16.33 20.51 3.48
N LEU A 158 -17.64 20.77 3.60
CA LEU A 158 -18.67 19.99 2.92
C LEU A 158 -18.60 20.13 1.39
N ASP A 159 -18.41 21.36 0.91
CA ASP A 159 -18.27 21.63 -0.52
C ASP A 159 -16.98 20.99 -1.08
N PHE A 160 -15.88 21.09 -0.33
CA PHE A 160 -14.62 20.41 -0.66
C PHE A 160 -14.77 18.88 -0.67
N ALA A 161 -15.50 18.28 0.27
CA ALA A 161 -15.74 16.83 0.28
C ALA A 161 -16.50 16.34 -0.97
N LYS A 162 -17.47 17.13 -1.45
CA LYS A 162 -18.25 16.83 -2.67
C LYS A 162 -17.37 16.87 -3.92
N SER A 163 -16.58 17.92 -4.05
CA SER A 163 -15.72 18.17 -5.21
C SER A 163 -14.37 18.71 -4.77
N PRO A 164 -13.43 17.85 -4.33
CA PRO A 164 -12.11 18.29 -3.90
C PRO A 164 -11.38 18.93 -5.06
N ASP A 165 -10.96 20.18 -4.87
CA ASP A 165 -10.13 20.93 -5.81
C ASP A 165 -9.20 21.84 -5.01
N GLY A 166 -7.92 21.84 -5.39
CA GLY A 166 -6.91 22.57 -4.65
C GLY A 166 -6.72 22.07 -3.21
N TRP A 167 -6.32 22.98 -2.33
CA TRP A 167 -5.85 22.68 -0.98
C TRP A 167 -6.71 23.42 0.04
N LEU A 168 -7.05 22.73 1.14
CA LEU A 168 -7.82 23.28 2.25
C LEU A 168 -6.99 23.21 3.52
N VAL A 169 -6.82 24.33 4.21
CA VAL A 169 -6.04 24.40 5.45
C VAL A 169 -6.95 24.86 6.58
N PHE A 170 -7.09 24.04 7.61
CA PHE A 170 -7.74 24.42 8.85
C PHE A 170 -6.69 24.93 9.84
N GLN A 171 -6.85 26.14 10.34
CA GLN A 171 -5.97 26.73 11.33
C GLN A 171 -6.77 27.19 12.54
N GLY A 172 -6.27 26.92 13.74
CA GLY A 172 -6.92 27.34 14.98
C GLY A 172 -6.36 26.60 16.18
N VAL A 173 -6.75 27.06 17.38
CA VAL A 173 -6.37 26.41 18.64
C VAL A 173 -6.89 24.98 18.74
N ASN A 174 -6.32 24.19 19.65
CA ASN A 174 -6.74 22.82 19.87
C ASN A 174 -8.18 22.78 20.40
N GLY A 175 -8.97 21.79 19.94
CA GLY A 175 -10.38 21.65 20.33
C GLY A 175 -11.41 22.44 19.49
N CYS A 176 -10.97 23.19 18.46
CA CYS A 176 -11.89 23.90 17.54
C CYS A 176 -12.59 22.99 16.51
N GLY A 177 -12.23 21.69 16.45
CA GLY A 177 -12.88 20.73 15.55
C GLY A 177 -12.21 20.55 14.17
N LYS A 178 -10.95 20.98 14.02
CA LYS A 178 -10.17 20.83 12.77
C LYS A 178 -10.11 19.38 12.29
N THR A 179 -9.62 18.48 13.15
CA THR A 179 -9.55 17.04 12.92
C THR A 179 -10.92 16.43 12.62
N HIS A 180 -11.99 16.89 13.31
CA HIS A 180 -13.34 16.42 13.03
C HIS A 180 -13.77 16.80 11.61
N LEU A 181 -13.61 18.06 11.20
CA LEU A 181 -13.95 18.48 9.84
C LEU A 181 -13.13 17.72 8.80
N ALA A 182 -11.84 17.49 9.04
CA ALA A 182 -10.99 16.73 8.15
C ALA A 182 -11.40 15.25 8.05
N ALA A 183 -11.73 14.60 9.17
CA ALA A 183 -12.28 13.25 9.20
C ALA A 183 -13.67 13.17 8.53
N ALA A 184 -14.51 14.20 8.69
CA ALA A 184 -15.82 14.28 8.05
C ALA A 184 -15.72 14.33 6.53
N ILE A 185 -14.70 15.03 6.00
CA ILE A 185 -14.37 15.02 4.57
C ILE A 185 -14.07 13.59 4.10
N ILE A 186 -13.21 12.86 4.82
CA ILE A 186 -12.86 11.46 4.48
C ILE A 186 -14.08 10.54 4.56
N ASN A 187 -14.86 10.64 5.64
CA ASN A 187 -16.08 9.86 5.83
C ASN A 187 -17.07 10.07 4.67
N TYR A 188 -17.28 11.31 4.25
CA TYR A 188 -18.13 11.60 3.09
C TYR A 188 -17.61 10.92 1.82
N ARG A 189 -16.29 10.89 1.60
CA ARG A 189 -15.67 10.25 0.43
C ARG A 189 -15.81 8.74 0.47
N TYR A 190 -15.57 8.13 1.62
CA TYR A 190 -15.72 6.68 1.85
C TYR A 190 -17.16 6.21 1.66
N GLN A 191 -18.15 6.96 2.16
CA GLN A 191 -19.57 6.67 1.91
C GLN A 191 -19.93 6.68 0.41
N ASN A 192 -19.22 7.49 -0.38
CA ASN A 192 -19.37 7.56 -1.83
C ASN A 192 -18.41 6.64 -2.59
N LYS A 193 -17.72 5.72 -1.90
CA LYS A 193 -16.71 4.80 -2.45
C LYS A 193 -15.61 5.50 -3.24
N LYS A 194 -15.27 6.73 -2.84
CA LYS A 194 -14.20 7.51 -3.47
C LYS A 194 -12.91 7.36 -2.66
N PRO A 195 -11.76 7.16 -3.33
CA PRO A 195 -10.48 7.05 -2.68
C PRO A 195 -10.13 8.34 -1.93
N ALA A 196 -9.66 8.17 -0.70
CA ALA A 196 -9.11 9.23 0.13
C ALA A 196 -8.21 8.61 1.20
N LEU A 197 -7.29 9.38 1.78
CA LEU A 197 -6.39 8.89 2.81
C LEU A 197 -6.31 9.90 3.95
N PHE A 198 -6.38 9.41 5.18
CA PHE A 198 -6.18 10.18 6.39
C PHE A 198 -4.87 9.78 7.04
N ILE A 199 -4.00 10.75 7.29
CA ILE A 199 -2.70 10.54 7.90
C ILE A 199 -2.55 11.45 9.12
N VAL A 200 -2.25 10.85 10.26
CA VAL A 200 -1.71 11.58 11.42
C VAL A 200 -0.22 11.74 11.20
N VAL A 201 0.24 12.98 11.04
CA VAL A 201 1.63 13.28 10.65
C VAL A 201 2.67 12.69 11.62
N PRO A 202 2.52 12.82 12.96
CA PRO A 202 3.41 12.17 13.92
C PRO A 202 3.57 10.67 13.68
N ASP A 203 2.46 9.94 13.60
CA ASP A 203 2.44 8.48 13.49
C ASP A 203 3.03 8.02 12.16
N PHE A 204 2.74 8.74 11.08
CA PHE A 204 3.32 8.49 9.77
C PHE A 204 4.84 8.65 9.77
N LEU A 205 5.36 9.72 10.37
CA LEU A 205 6.80 9.94 10.47
C LEU A 205 7.47 8.87 11.34
N ASP A 206 6.83 8.45 12.44
CA ASP A 206 7.35 7.38 13.28
C ASP A 206 7.36 6.02 12.55
N HIS A 207 6.31 5.72 11.79
CA HIS A 207 6.25 4.52 10.94
C HIS A 207 7.31 4.55 9.82
N LEU A 208 7.51 5.70 9.18
CA LEU A 208 8.58 5.89 8.21
C LEU A 208 9.97 5.71 8.86
N ARG A 209 10.14 6.13 10.11
CA ARG A 209 11.42 6.00 10.82
C ARG A 209 11.69 4.58 11.27
N SER A 210 10.68 3.84 11.73
CA SER A 210 10.84 2.44 12.20
C SER A 210 11.19 1.49 11.05
N THR A 211 10.69 1.77 9.84
CA THR A 211 10.98 1.02 8.61
C THR A 211 12.36 1.32 8.02
N PHE A 212 13.08 2.33 8.52
CA PHE A 212 14.44 2.68 8.09
C PHE A 212 15.53 1.74 8.66
N SER A 213 15.16 0.68 9.37
CA SER A 213 16.09 -0.38 9.79
C SER A 213 16.66 -1.10 8.55
N PRO A 214 17.99 -1.34 8.47
CA PRO A 214 18.65 -1.85 7.26
C PRO A 214 18.13 -3.20 6.75
N GLU A 215 17.36 -3.95 7.55
CA GLU A 215 16.77 -5.24 7.17
C GLU A 215 15.35 -5.17 6.53
N SER A 216 14.67 -4.02 6.45
CA SER A 216 13.25 -3.93 6.00
C SER A 216 13.05 -2.94 4.84
N LYS A 217 13.19 -3.40 3.59
CA LYS A 217 13.14 -2.52 2.39
C LYS A 217 11.86 -2.58 1.55
N ILE A 218 10.79 -3.26 1.99
CA ILE A 218 9.61 -3.48 1.12
C ILE A 218 8.36 -2.69 1.59
N SER A 219 8.21 -2.38 2.89
CA SER A 219 7.05 -1.63 3.41
C SER A 219 7.16 -0.09 3.28
N TYR A 220 8.39 0.44 3.27
CA TYR A 220 8.67 1.88 3.29
C TYR A 220 8.21 2.61 2.02
N ASP A 221 8.58 2.10 0.84
CA ASP A 221 8.33 2.81 -0.43
C ASP A 221 6.83 2.85 -0.76
N GLN A 222 6.09 1.77 -0.48
CA GLN A 222 4.68 1.66 -0.84
C GLN A 222 3.78 2.65 -0.09
N LEU A 223 3.95 2.78 1.24
CA LEU A 223 3.19 3.74 2.03
C LEU A 223 3.51 5.19 1.62
N PHE A 224 4.79 5.49 1.40
CA PHE A 224 5.22 6.82 1.01
C PHE A 224 4.71 7.22 -0.39
N GLU A 225 4.74 6.29 -1.36
CA GLU A 225 4.14 6.50 -2.68
C GLU A 225 2.61 6.62 -2.62
N SER A 226 1.93 5.83 -1.78
CA SER A 226 0.48 5.97 -1.54
C SER A 226 0.12 7.37 -1.05
N VAL A 227 0.81 7.86 -0.01
CA VAL A 227 0.57 9.21 0.54
C VAL A 227 0.81 10.29 -0.52
N LYS A 228 1.83 10.14 -1.36
CA LYS A 228 2.07 11.07 -2.48
C LYS A 228 0.97 11.00 -3.55
N GLY A 229 0.56 9.81 -3.94
CA GLY A 229 -0.32 9.57 -5.09
C GLY A 229 -1.81 9.76 -4.83
N THR A 230 -2.26 9.89 -3.57
CA THR A 230 -3.70 9.87 -3.28
C THR A 230 -4.51 10.98 -3.91
N PRO A 231 -5.68 10.67 -4.54
CA PRO A 231 -6.59 11.68 -5.07
C PRO A 231 -6.99 12.71 -4.01
N LEU A 232 -7.11 12.28 -2.75
CA LEU A 232 -7.38 13.16 -1.63
C LEU A 232 -6.59 12.71 -0.40
N LEU A 233 -5.77 13.60 0.14
CA LEU A 233 -5.00 13.39 1.36
C LEU A 233 -5.47 14.36 2.44
N VAL A 234 -5.68 13.86 3.67
CA VAL A 234 -5.70 14.66 4.89
C VAL A 234 -4.38 14.42 5.63
N LEU A 235 -3.70 15.52 5.96
CA LEU A 235 -2.56 15.56 6.87
C LEU A 235 -3.01 16.22 8.19
N ASP A 236 -3.30 15.39 9.18
CA ASP A 236 -3.73 15.80 10.52
C ASP A 236 -2.52 16.09 11.41
N ASP A 237 -2.67 17.05 12.32
CA ASP A 237 -1.62 17.56 13.22
C ASP A 237 -0.33 17.98 12.49
N PHE A 238 -0.48 18.72 11.39
CA PHE A 238 0.65 19.17 10.59
C PHE A 238 1.40 20.30 11.30
N GLY A 239 2.63 20.01 11.72
CA GLY A 239 3.53 21.00 12.34
C GLY A 239 3.73 20.84 13.85
N GLU A 240 3.00 19.95 14.53
CA GLU A 240 3.27 19.66 15.95
C GLU A 240 4.63 18.94 16.14
N GLN A 241 5.17 18.32 15.08
CA GLN A 241 6.41 17.50 15.11
C GLN A 241 7.53 18.01 14.18
N THR A 242 7.45 19.22 13.64
CA THR A 242 8.42 19.76 12.65
C THR A 242 9.81 20.12 13.20
N THR A 243 10.28 19.45 14.25
CA THR A 243 11.54 19.78 14.93
C THR A 243 12.77 19.10 14.34
N THR A 244 12.62 17.98 13.62
CA THR A 244 13.78 17.29 13.01
C THR A 244 13.97 17.64 11.53
N PRO A 245 15.22 17.83 11.05
CA PRO A 245 15.49 18.07 9.63
C PRO A 245 14.96 16.96 8.71
N TRP A 246 14.98 15.71 9.17
CA TRP A 246 14.47 14.56 8.42
C TRP A 246 12.95 14.63 8.23
N ALA A 247 12.18 14.96 9.28
CA ALA A 247 10.74 15.12 9.17
C ALA A 247 10.38 16.23 8.18
N GLN A 248 11.09 17.37 8.25
CA GLN A 248 10.91 18.48 7.32
C GLN A 248 11.19 18.07 5.88
N GLU A 249 12.26 17.31 5.63
CA GLU A 249 12.60 16.81 4.31
C GLU A 249 11.50 15.88 3.75
N LYS A 250 11.01 14.93 4.54
CA LYS A 250 9.97 13.98 4.10
C LYS A 250 8.63 14.65 3.85
N LEU A 251 8.21 15.54 4.74
CA LEU A 251 7.00 16.33 4.52
C LEU A 251 7.13 17.23 3.29
N TYR A 252 8.29 17.87 3.08
CA TYR A 252 8.55 18.66 1.88
C TYR A 252 8.42 17.83 0.60
N GLN A 253 8.92 16.59 0.58
CA GLN A 253 8.78 15.70 -0.58
C GLN A 253 7.30 15.40 -0.90
N VAL A 254 6.49 15.10 0.12
CA VAL A 254 5.04 14.85 -0.05
C VAL A 254 4.35 16.12 -0.57
N ILE A 255 4.56 17.25 0.11
CA ILE A 255 3.92 18.53 -0.22
C ILE A 255 4.28 18.97 -1.64
N ASN A 256 5.57 18.96 -1.99
CA ASN A 256 6.05 19.38 -3.29
C ASN A 256 5.52 18.46 -4.42
N TYR A 257 5.51 17.15 -4.22
CA TYR A 257 4.92 16.22 -5.19
C TYR A 257 3.45 16.54 -5.45
N ARG A 258 2.65 16.62 -4.36
CA ARG A 258 1.21 16.84 -4.45
C ARG A 258 0.86 18.19 -5.03
N TYR A 259 1.66 19.22 -4.73
CA TYR A 259 1.50 20.55 -5.30
C TYR A 259 1.73 20.54 -6.81
N ASN A 260 2.84 19.96 -7.27
CA ASN A 260 3.17 19.88 -8.69
C ASN A 260 2.16 19.02 -9.47
N ALA A 261 1.66 17.95 -8.85
CA ALA A 261 0.65 17.06 -9.42
C ALA A 261 -0.79 17.60 -9.29
N ARG A 262 -0.99 18.76 -8.64
CA ARG A 262 -2.31 19.37 -8.36
C ARG A 262 -3.29 18.43 -7.66
N LEU A 263 -2.79 17.61 -6.74
CA LEU A 263 -3.61 16.67 -5.97
C LEU A 263 -4.26 17.36 -4.76
N SER A 264 -5.53 17.03 -4.51
CA SER A 264 -6.32 17.66 -3.45
C SER A 264 -5.80 17.30 -2.07
N THR A 265 -5.57 18.29 -1.23
CA THR A 265 -4.93 18.09 0.08
C THR A 265 -5.61 18.92 1.16
N VAL A 266 -5.90 18.31 2.30
CA VAL A 266 -6.40 18.96 3.51
C VAL A 266 -5.31 18.92 4.56
N ILE A 267 -5.07 20.03 5.25
CA ILE A 267 -4.07 20.16 6.31
C ILE A 267 -4.75 20.75 7.55
N THR A 268 -4.47 20.23 8.74
CA THR A 268 -5.01 20.75 10.01
C THR A 268 -3.92 21.11 11.02
#